data_AF-A0A961V5R2-F1
#
_entry.id   AF-A0A961V5R2-F1
#
_cell.length_a   1.000
_cell.length_b   1.000
_cell.length_c   1.000
_cell.angle_alpha   90.00
_cell.angle_beta   90.00
_cell.angle_gamma   90.00
#
_symmetry.space_group_name_H-M   'P 1'
#
loop_
_entity.id
_entity.type
_entity.pdbx_description
1 polymer ?
#
loop_
_entity_poly.entity_id
_entity_poly.type
_entity_poly.pdbx_seq_one_letter_code
_entity_poly.pdbx_strand_id
1 'polypeptide(L)'
;TGGDGDDNIFGGAGADQLIGGPGIDRLRIDENDTLIDGGAGTEDRVLVQQLASATVGVNVDMEASNVEVAFGNLNDDTFNGFYSSDALSLYGRQGQDTLLGGSGNDRLFGDNNDTAAGDILNGGQGNDFLRGGTNGAGGFAERDQFVFDDDWGNDRIFDFANNGAEKIDFSSITGITQRSDLTISDGGGYAMISYTDGGGWTGTIRVDGVTAAQLQDNDFIYV
;
A
#
# COMPACT_ATOMS: atom_id res chain seq x y z
N THR A 1 -4.28 -27.22 4.87
CA THR A 1 -5.09 -26.76 6.01
C THR A 1 -4.26 -26.85 7.28
N GLY A 2 -4.34 -25.86 8.17
CA GLY A 2 -3.60 -25.78 9.44
C GLY A 2 -4.35 -26.45 10.59
N GLY A 3 -5.49 -25.89 10.97
CA GLY A 3 -6.29 -26.33 12.11
C GLY A 3 -6.29 -25.27 13.21
N ASP A 4 -6.33 -25.68 14.48
CA ASP A 4 -6.16 -24.76 15.61
C ASP A 4 -4.66 -24.55 15.88
N GLY A 5 -4.26 -23.30 16.12
CA GLY A 5 -2.89 -22.90 16.46
C GLY A 5 -2.21 -22.10 15.35
N ASP A 6 -0.97 -21.68 15.60
CA ASP A 6 -0.18 -20.91 14.64
C ASP A 6 0.53 -21.86 13.65
N ASP A 7 0.02 -21.96 12.43
CA ASP A 7 0.52 -22.89 11.43
C ASP A 7 1.43 -22.26 10.37
N ASN A 8 2.23 -23.11 9.73
CA ASN A 8 2.97 -22.77 8.52
C ASN A 8 2.47 -23.65 7.39
N ILE A 9 1.75 -23.05 6.44
CA ILE A 9 1.09 -23.74 5.35
C ILE A 9 1.78 -23.38 4.05
N PHE A 10 2.09 -24.40 3.25
CA PHE A 10 2.79 -24.28 1.99
C PHE A 10 1.97 -24.96 0.90
N GLY A 11 1.47 -24.18 -0.07
CA GLY A 11 0.74 -24.72 -1.23
C GLY A 11 1.69 -25.53 -2.10
N GLY A 12 2.73 -24.85 -2.57
CA GLY A 12 3.79 -25.47 -3.35
C GLY A 12 3.84 -24.87 -4.73
N ALA A 13 3.63 -25.72 -5.73
CA ALA A 13 3.54 -25.32 -7.12
C ALA A 13 2.21 -25.84 -7.66
N GLY A 14 1.44 -24.98 -8.31
CA GLY A 14 0.17 -25.33 -8.92
C GLY A 14 -1.01 -24.88 -8.07
N ALA A 15 -2.21 -25.33 -8.44
CA ALA A 15 -3.43 -24.85 -7.81
C ALA A 15 -3.69 -25.54 -6.48
N ASP A 16 -3.37 -24.86 -5.37
CA ASP A 16 -3.66 -25.35 -4.02
C ASP A 16 -4.79 -24.56 -3.34
N GLN A 17 -5.19 -25.06 -2.17
CA GLN A 17 -6.12 -24.41 -1.25
C GLN A 17 -5.46 -24.35 0.13
N LEU A 18 -5.22 -23.14 0.62
CA LEU A 18 -4.59 -22.89 1.90
C LEU A 18 -5.64 -22.32 2.86
N ILE A 19 -5.85 -23.01 3.97
CA ILE A 19 -6.80 -22.61 5.03
C ILE A 19 -6.05 -22.74 6.35
N GLY A 20 -5.82 -21.61 7.03
CA GLY A 20 -5.16 -21.52 8.34
C GLY A 20 -6.03 -22.15 9.42
N GLY A 21 -7.02 -21.40 9.87
CA GLY A 21 -7.94 -21.81 10.93
C GLY A 21 -7.84 -20.83 12.09
N PRO A 22 -8.13 -21.23 13.33
CA PRO A 22 -7.90 -20.36 14.47
C PRO A 22 -6.41 -20.21 14.81
N GLY A 23 -5.84 -19.01 14.80
CA GLY A 23 -4.42 -18.83 15.14
C GLY A 23 -3.78 -17.62 14.48
N ILE A 24 -2.44 -17.58 14.46
CA ILE A 24 -1.66 -16.70 13.59
C ILE A 24 -0.90 -17.55 12.58
N ASP A 25 -1.47 -17.63 11.39
CA ASP A 25 -1.03 -18.53 10.34
C ASP A 25 -0.10 -17.84 9.34
N ARG A 26 0.78 -18.65 8.73
CA ARG A 26 1.69 -18.24 7.65
C ARG A 26 1.41 -19.08 6.43
N LEU A 27 0.76 -18.47 5.45
CA LEU A 27 0.37 -19.06 4.19
C LEU A 27 1.38 -18.67 3.11
N ARG A 28 2.11 -19.65 2.60
CA ARG A 28 3.07 -19.46 1.52
C ARG A 28 2.45 -19.89 0.20
N ILE A 29 2.13 -18.90 -0.63
CA ILE A 29 1.25 -19.03 -1.81
C ILE A 29 2.01 -18.84 -3.12
N ASP A 30 1.43 -19.28 -4.23
CA ASP A 30 1.84 -18.90 -5.58
C ASP A 30 0.66 -18.37 -6.42
N GLU A 31 0.95 -17.93 -7.66
CA GLU A 31 -0.02 -17.30 -8.55
C GLU A 31 -1.16 -18.22 -9.05
N ASN A 32 -1.04 -19.52 -8.83
CA ASN A 32 -2.01 -20.53 -9.26
C ASN A 32 -2.94 -20.96 -8.12
N ASP A 33 -2.68 -20.53 -6.89
CA ASP A 33 -3.49 -20.89 -5.73
C ASP A 33 -4.92 -20.38 -5.86
N THR A 34 -5.87 -21.23 -5.49
CA THR A 34 -7.30 -21.02 -5.78
C THR A 34 -8.10 -20.58 -4.56
N LEU A 35 -7.54 -20.78 -3.37
CA LEU A 35 -8.12 -20.36 -2.11
C LEU A 35 -7.00 -20.03 -1.13
N ILE A 36 -7.12 -18.86 -0.54
CA ILE A 36 -6.28 -18.37 0.55
C ILE A 36 -7.26 -17.95 1.64
N ASP A 37 -7.13 -18.53 2.81
CA ASP A 37 -7.98 -18.23 3.97
C ASP A 37 -7.10 -18.33 5.22
N GLY A 38 -6.74 -17.20 5.84
CA GLY A 38 -6.03 -17.17 7.12
C GLY A 38 -6.90 -17.76 8.23
N GLY A 39 -8.21 -17.56 8.17
CA GLY A 39 -9.17 -18.07 9.13
C GLY A 39 -9.43 -17.07 10.26
N ALA A 40 -9.57 -17.59 11.48
CA ALA A 40 -9.93 -16.78 12.64
C ALA A 40 -8.67 -16.39 13.40
N GLY A 41 -8.26 -15.14 13.33
CA GLY A 41 -6.96 -14.78 13.86
C GLY A 41 -6.77 -13.28 13.88
N THR A 42 -5.55 -12.90 14.19
CA THR A 42 -5.04 -11.56 13.92
C THR A 42 -3.61 -11.71 13.47
N GLU A 43 -3.20 -10.92 12.48
CA GLU A 43 -1.88 -10.97 11.87
C GLU A 43 -1.59 -12.24 11.07
N ASP A 44 -2.62 -12.84 10.47
CA ASP A 44 -2.46 -13.89 9.47
C ASP A 44 -1.65 -13.35 8.29
N ARG A 45 -0.75 -14.20 7.77
CA ARG A 45 0.32 -13.76 6.87
C ARG A 45 0.31 -14.52 5.55
N VAL A 46 0.27 -13.78 4.46
CA VAL A 46 0.54 -14.29 3.13
C VAL A 46 1.97 -13.95 2.71
N LEU A 47 2.68 -14.96 2.24
CA LEU A 47 4.00 -14.84 1.66
C LEU A 47 3.96 -15.37 0.22
N VAL A 48 4.00 -14.47 -0.75
CA VAL A 48 4.05 -14.83 -2.16
C VAL A 48 5.41 -15.44 -2.48
N GLN A 49 5.40 -16.61 -3.11
CA GLN A 49 6.61 -17.31 -3.48
C GLN A 49 7.18 -16.78 -4.79
N GLN A 50 8.51 -16.66 -4.84
CA GLN A 50 9.20 -16.59 -6.11
C GLN A 50 9.45 -18.01 -6.64
N LEU A 51 8.55 -18.50 -7.48
CA LEU A 51 8.79 -19.71 -8.27
C LEU A 51 9.53 -19.35 -9.57
N ALA A 52 10.33 -20.26 -10.10
CA ALA A 52 11.02 -20.06 -11.38
C ALA A 52 10.04 -19.97 -12.56
N SER A 53 8.82 -20.48 -12.39
CA SER A 53 7.71 -20.42 -13.35
C SER A 53 6.83 -19.19 -13.19
N ALA A 54 6.94 -18.46 -12.08
CA ALA A 54 6.11 -17.29 -11.81
C ALA A 54 6.52 -16.16 -12.76
N THR A 55 5.59 -15.74 -13.61
CA THR A 55 5.77 -14.62 -14.57
C THR A 55 4.75 -13.52 -14.39
N VAL A 56 3.85 -13.67 -13.42
CA VAL A 56 2.78 -12.73 -13.06
C VAL A 56 2.72 -12.68 -11.54
N GLY A 57 2.34 -11.53 -10.98
CA GLY A 57 2.07 -11.42 -9.56
C GLY A 57 0.69 -11.96 -9.19
N VAL A 58 0.37 -11.85 -7.91
CA VAL A 58 -0.88 -12.32 -7.32
C VAL A 58 -1.90 -11.18 -7.21
N ASN A 59 -3.16 -11.54 -7.02
CA ASN A 59 -4.20 -10.63 -6.54
C ASN A 59 -4.83 -11.24 -5.29
N VAL A 60 -4.53 -10.65 -4.14
CA VAL A 60 -5.05 -11.10 -2.84
C VAL A 60 -6.05 -10.06 -2.34
N ASP A 61 -7.30 -10.49 -2.19
CA ASP A 61 -8.32 -9.74 -1.45
C ASP A 61 -8.11 -10.01 0.04
N MET A 62 -7.67 -8.99 0.77
CA MET A 62 -7.20 -9.14 2.14
C MET A 62 -8.35 -9.47 3.11
N GLU A 63 -9.52 -8.88 2.88
CA GLU A 63 -10.75 -9.14 3.66
C GLU A 63 -11.31 -10.53 3.34
N ALA A 64 -11.47 -10.85 2.05
CA ALA A 64 -12.03 -12.15 1.66
C ALA A 64 -11.11 -13.32 2.01
N SER A 65 -9.81 -13.07 2.18
CA SER A 65 -8.82 -14.07 2.57
C SER A 65 -8.60 -14.14 4.08
N ASN A 66 -9.19 -13.25 4.90
CA ASN A 66 -8.88 -13.11 6.33
C ASN A 66 -7.36 -13.02 6.59
N VAL A 67 -6.70 -12.05 5.97
CA VAL A 67 -5.25 -11.85 6.07
C VAL A 67 -4.96 -10.38 6.39
N GLU A 68 -4.06 -10.13 7.34
CA GLU A 68 -3.70 -8.76 7.73
C GLU A 68 -2.28 -8.37 7.30
N VAL A 69 -1.44 -9.35 6.93
CA VAL A 69 -0.07 -9.10 6.49
C VAL A 69 0.21 -9.80 5.17
N ALA A 70 0.61 -9.05 4.14
CA ALA A 70 1.00 -9.62 2.86
C ALA A 70 2.41 -9.19 2.45
N PHE A 71 3.16 -10.14 1.92
CA PHE A 71 4.48 -9.91 1.35
C PHE A 71 4.53 -10.44 -0.09
N GLY A 72 4.76 -9.55 -1.05
CA GLY A 72 4.88 -9.88 -2.46
C GLY A 72 6.17 -10.59 -2.84
N ASN A 73 6.39 -10.77 -4.14
CA ASN A 73 7.57 -11.43 -4.70
C ASN A 73 8.40 -10.47 -5.59
N LEU A 74 8.77 -10.88 -6.80
CA LEU A 74 9.50 -10.06 -7.76
C LEU A 74 8.62 -9.60 -8.93
N ASN A 75 7.31 -9.86 -8.86
CA ASN A 75 6.34 -9.54 -9.89
C ASN A 75 5.32 -8.55 -9.33
N ASP A 76 4.65 -7.87 -10.24
CA ASP A 76 3.58 -6.90 -9.99
C ASP A 76 2.39 -7.56 -9.23
N ASP A 77 2.38 -7.39 -7.90
CA ASP A 77 1.41 -7.95 -6.98
C ASP A 77 0.31 -6.92 -6.65
N THR A 78 -0.91 -7.41 -6.40
CA THR A 78 -2.03 -6.60 -5.92
C THR A 78 -2.48 -7.12 -4.57
N PHE A 79 -2.38 -6.29 -3.54
CA PHE A 79 -2.95 -6.53 -2.22
C PHE A 79 -4.09 -5.57 -1.99
N ASN A 80 -5.31 -6.09 -2.10
CA ASN A 80 -6.53 -5.31 -2.07
C ASN A 80 -7.21 -5.41 -0.69
N GLY A 81 -6.95 -4.42 0.16
CA GLY A 81 -7.62 -4.21 1.43
C GLY A 81 -8.82 -3.27 1.37
N PHE A 82 -9.30 -2.83 0.19
CA PHE A 82 -10.32 -1.78 0.07
C PHE A 82 -11.58 -1.98 0.95
N TYR A 83 -11.98 -3.23 1.19
CA TYR A 83 -13.13 -3.58 2.05
C TYR A 83 -12.75 -4.00 3.48
N SER A 84 -11.45 -4.09 3.79
CA SER A 84 -10.93 -4.40 5.12
C SER A 84 -11.22 -3.26 6.09
N SER A 85 -11.47 -3.64 7.34
CA SER A 85 -11.50 -2.70 8.47
C SER A 85 -10.38 -2.94 9.49
N ASP A 86 -9.54 -3.94 9.23
CA ASP A 86 -8.38 -4.29 10.05
C ASP A 86 -7.16 -3.47 9.66
N ALA A 87 -6.24 -3.30 10.60
CA ALA A 87 -4.98 -2.63 10.35
C ALA A 87 -4.03 -3.55 9.55
N LEU A 88 -3.81 -3.23 8.29
CA LEU A 88 -3.02 -4.02 7.36
C LEU A 88 -1.54 -3.64 7.37
N SER A 89 -0.69 -4.61 7.04
CA SER A 89 0.73 -4.39 6.75
C SER A 89 1.10 -5.04 5.42
N LEU A 90 1.19 -4.21 4.39
CA LEU A 90 1.35 -4.63 2.99
C LEU A 90 2.76 -4.29 2.51
N TYR A 91 3.46 -5.27 1.96
CA TYR A 91 4.83 -5.15 1.47
C TYR A 91 4.88 -5.63 0.02
N GLY A 92 4.95 -4.71 -0.94
CA GLY A 92 4.99 -5.01 -2.38
C GLY A 92 6.23 -5.83 -2.77
N ARG A 93 7.41 -5.32 -2.39
CA ARG A 93 8.76 -5.86 -2.65
C ARG A 93 9.35 -5.46 -3.99
N GLN A 94 9.16 -6.25 -5.02
CA GLN A 94 9.73 -5.98 -6.33
C GLN A 94 8.62 -6.18 -7.35
N GLY A 95 8.50 -5.26 -8.29
CA GLY A 95 7.38 -5.22 -9.20
C GLY A 95 6.83 -3.80 -9.31
N GLN A 96 5.72 -3.67 -10.03
CA GLN A 96 4.84 -2.51 -9.92
C GLN A 96 3.63 -2.96 -9.12
N ASP A 97 3.67 -2.73 -7.82
CA ASP A 97 2.68 -3.26 -6.90
C ASP A 97 1.52 -2.29 -6.72
N THR A 98 0.35 -2.85 -6.40
CA THR A 98 -0.83 -2.08 -5.99
C THR A 98 -1.22 -2.48 -4.58
N LEU A 99 -1.02 -1.56 -3.64
CA LEU A 99 -1.25 -1.75 -2.22
C LEU A 99 -2.42 -0.86 -1.78
N LEU A 100 -3.53 -1.48 -1.39
CA LEU A 100 -4.74 -0.79 -0.92
C LEU A 100 -4.99 -1.17 0.54
N GLY A 101 -4.92 -0.22 1.48
CA GLY A 101 -5.09 -0.45 2.93
C GLY A 101 -6.54 -0.66 3.34
N GLY A 102 -7.45 0.20 2.86
CA GLY A 102 -8.87 0.12 3.20
C GLY A 102 -9.21 1.03 4.37
N SER A 103 -10.01 0.55 5.32
CA SER A 103 -10.15 1.24 6.60
C SER A 103 -9.16 0.66 7.60
N GLY A 104 -8.51 1.49 8.40
CA GLY A 104 -7.52 0.97 9.34
C GLY A 104 -6.56 2.03 9.87
N ASN A 105 -5.40 1.60 10.35
CA ASN A 105 -4.23 2.47 10.40
C ASN A 105 -3.11 1.62 9.82
N ASP A 106 -3.00 1.70 8.51
CA ASP A 106 -2.31 0.73 7.70
C ASP A 106 -0.86 1.11 7.50
N ARG A 107 -0.07 0.11 7.12
CA ARG A 107 1.34 0.30 6.77
C ARG A 107 1.59 -0.29 5.40
N LEU A 108 1.82 0.59 4.43
CA LEU A 108 2.07 0.20 3.05
C LEU A 108 3.53 0.53 2.71
N PHE A 109 4.22 -0.49 2.19
CA PHE A 109 5.60 -0.42 1.77
C PHE A 109 5.70 -0.94 0.33
N GLY A 110 5.94 -0.07 -0.64
CA GLY A 110 6.22 -0.48 -2.03
C GLY A 110 7.51 -1.31 -2.12
N ASP A 111 8.58 -0.80 -1.49
CA ASP A 111 9.91 -1.40 -1.22
C ASP A 111 11.04 -0.76 -2.04
N ASN A 112 11.94 -1.50 -2.69
CA ASN A 112 13.14 -0.94 -3.31
C ASN A 112 13.60 -1.85 -4.44
N ASN A 113 14.13 -1.24 -5.50
CA ASN A 113 14.70 -1.89 -6.69
C ASN A 113 13.69 -2.22 -7.77
N ASP A 114 12.65 -1.40 -7.88
CA ASP A 114 11.69 -1.56 -8.96
C ASP A 114 12.24 -1.05 -10.27
N THR A 115 11.51 -1.43 -11.32
CA THR A 115 11.76 -0.89 -12.65
C THR A 115 11.47 0.61 -12.65
N ALA A 116 11.62 1.29 -13.79
CA ALA A 116 11.31 2.72 -13.84
C ALA A 116 9.84 3.06 -13.54
N ALA A 117 8.96 2.09 -13.38
CA ALA A 117 7.59 2.29 -12.95
C ALA A 117 7.48 1.93 -11.47
N GLY A 118 6.85 2.83 -10.70
CA GLY A 118 6.71 2.69 -9.26
C GLY A 118 5.34 2.13 -8.88
N ASP A 119 5.13 2.06 -7.57
CA ASP A 119 3.98 1.42 -6.95
C ASP A 119 2.79 2.37 -6.80
N ILE A 120 1.61 1.78 -6.62
CA ILE A 120 0.39 2.49 -6.23
C ILE A 120 0.11 2.18 -4.77
N LEU A 121 0.16 3.19 -3.91
CA LEU A 121 -0.12 3.08 -2.49
C LEU A 121 -1.35 3.92 -2.14
N ASN A 122 -2.40 3.27 -1.66
CA ASN A 122 -3.59 3.93 -1.12
C ASN A 122 -3.84 3.44 0.31
N GLY A 123 -3.66 4.31 1.30
CA GLY A 123 -3.93 3.98 2.70
C GLY A 123 -5.43 3.72 2.94
N GLY A 124 -6.28 4.51 2.28
CA GLY A 124 -7.72 4.51 2.51
C GLY A 124 -8.07 5.36 3.71
N GLN A 125 -9.06 4.94 4.50
CA GLN A 125 -9.52 5.67 5.69
C GLN A 125 -8.66 5.31 6.90
N GLY A 126 -8.08 6.29 7.58
CA GLY A 126 -7.31 5.99 8.77
C GLY A 126 -6.25 7.01 9.11
N ASN A 127 -5.18 6.53 9.74
CA ASN A 127 -3.95 7.30 9.87
C ASN A 127 -2.83 6.38 9.41
N ASP A 128 -2.55 6.45 8.12
CA ASP A 128 -1.76 5.45 7.43
C ASP A 128 -0.31 5.87 7.30
N PHE A 129 0.55 4.88 7.24
CA PHE A 129 1.97 5.03 6.97
C PHE A 129 2.28 4.51 5.58
N LEU A 130 2.65 5.40 4.68
CA LEU A 130 2.99 5.10 3.30
C LEU A 130 4.48 5.31 3.07
N ARG A 131 5.11 4.30 2.51
CA ARG A 131 6.50 4.34 2.07
C ARG A 131 6.56 3.75 0.66
N GLY A 132 6.77 4.59 -0.34
CA GLY A 132 6.81 4.15 -1.73
C GLY A 132 8.04 3.27 -1.92
N GLY A 133 9.21 3.87 -1.75
CA GLY A 133 10.44 3.13 -1.82
C GLY A 133 11.63 4.03 -1.96
N THR A 134 12.81 3.43 -2.10
CA THR A 134 13.96 4.19 -2.55
C THR A 134 14.53 3.60 -3.82
N ASN A 135 14.83 4.52 -4.74
CA ASN A 135 15.69 4.33 -5.88
C ASN A 135 16.79 3.31 -5.56
N GLY A 136 16.65 2.08 -6.06
CA GLY A 136 17.71 1.10 -6.02
C GLY A 136 19.02 1.71 -6.52
N ALA A 137 20.16 1.08 -6.23
CA ALA A 137 21.50 1.60 -6.51
C ALA A 137 21.79 1.98 -8.00
N GLY A 138 20.83 1.79 -8.92
CA GLY A 138 20.86 2.18 -10.33
C GLY A 138 20.34 3.58 -10.68
N GLY A 139 19.75 4.33 -9.75
CA GLY A 139 19.40 5.76 -9.97
C GLY A 139 18.25 6.02 -10.94
N PHE A 140 17.37 5.04 -11.16
CA PHE A 140 16.04 5.32 -11.71
C PHE A 140 15.20 5.95 -10.59
N ALA A 141 14.47 7.01 -10.92
CA ALA A 141 13.46 7.54 -10.02
C ALA A 141 12.26 6.60 -10.11
N GLU A 142 11.99 5.86 -9.04
CA GLU A 142 10.71 5.15 -8.87
C GLU A 142 9.60 6.21 -8.98
N ARG A 143 8.51 5.85 -9.66
CA ARG A 143 7.40 6.76 -9.99
C ARG A 143 6.18 6.39 -9.17
N ASP A 144 6.38 6.32 -7.85
CA ASP A 144 5.33 5.92 -6.93
C ASP A 144 4.19 6.93 -6.94
N GLN A 145 2.99 6.41 -6.75
CA GLN A 145 1.76 7.17 -6.68
C GLN A 145 1.10 6.92 -5.34
N PHE A 146 1.08 7.96 -4.51
CA PHE A 146 0.38 7.98 -3.23
C PHE A 146 -1.04 8.49 -3.49
N VAL A 147 -1.99 7.57 -3.55
CA VAL A 147 -3.39 7.84 -3.88
C VAL A 147 -4.19 8.08 -2.61
N PHE A 148 -5.01 9.13 -2.62
CA PHE A 148 -5.91 9.47 -1.52
C PHE A 148 -7.35 9.51 -2.03
N ASP A 149 -8.24 8.83 -1.30
CA ASP A 149 -9.69 8.86 -1.50
C ASP A 149 -10.37 9.71 -0.41
N ASP A 150 -11.68 9.93 -0.52
CA ASP A 150 -12.44 10.66 0.50
C ASP A 150 -12.23 10.08 1.91
N ASP A 151 -12.24 10.96 2.92
CA ASP A 151 -12.10 10.60 4.33
C ASP A 151 -10.75 9.95 4.72
N TRP A 152 -9.66 10.22 3.97
CA TRP A 152 -8.35 9.58 4.18
C TRP A 152 -7.79 9.67 5.61
N GLY A 153 -7.98 10.79 6.30
CA GLY A 153 -7.63 10.97 7.71
C GLY A 153 -6.29 11.68 7.92
N ASN A 154 -5.40 11.17 8.77
CA ASN A 154 -4.09 11.81 9.04
C ASN A 154 -2.91 10.91 8.69
N ASP A 155 -2.46 11.03 7.45
CA ASP A 155 -1.51 10.09 6.89
C ASP A 155 -0.09 10.63 6.87
N ARG A 156 0.85 9.72 6.65
CA ARG A 156 2.27 10.02 6.56
C ARG A 156 2.88 9.35 5.34
N ILE A 157 3.40 10.17 4.44
CA ILE A 157 4.31 9.73 3.38
C ILE A 157 5.75 9.90 3.90
N PHE A 158 6.50 8.80 3.95
CA PHE A 158 7.80 8.76 4.64
C PHE A 158 9.00 9.20 3.79
N ASP A 159 9.02 8.86 2.50
CA ASP A 159 10.22 8.99 1.65
C ASP A 159 9.97 9.66 0.29
N PHE A 160 8.99 10.55 0.22
CA PHE A 160 8.62 11.23 -1.04
C PHE A 160 9.83 11.84 -1.78
N ALA A 161 10.08 11.41 -3.02
CA ALA A 161 11.13 11.95 -3.86
C ALA A 161 10.71 13.27 -4.52
N ASN A 162 11.27 14.37 -4.01
CA ASN A 162 11.11 15.70 -4.59
C ASN A 162 11.97 15.92 -5.87
N ASN A 163 11.77 15.07 -6.88
CA ASN A 163 12.39 15.15 -8.20
C ASN A 163 11.34 15.23 -9.33
N GLY A 164 10.04 15.25 -8.98
CA GLY A 164 8.90 15.27 -9.89
C GLY A 164 8.50 13.91 -10.48
N ALA A 165 9.16 12.82 -10.08
CA ALA A 165 8.85 11.46 -10.55
C ALA A 165 7.65 10.87 -9.80
N GLU A 166 7.64 10.99 -8.48
CA GLU A 166 6.53 10.54 -7.63
C GLU A 166 5.36 11.53 -7.67
N LYS A 167 4.17 11.02 -7.33
CA LYS A 167 2.91 11.76 -7.40
C LYS A 167 2.08 11.55 -6.14
N ILE A 168 1.47 12.63 -5.67
CA ILE A 168 0.36 12.59 -4.70
C ILE A 168 -0.92 12.77 -5.49
N ASP A 169 -1.75 11.74 -5.53
CA ASP A 169 -2.95 11.71 -6.37
C ASP A 169 -4.22 11.97 -5.56
N PHE A 170 -4.91 13.04 -5.92
CA PHE A 170 -6.21 13.44 -5.39
C PHE A 170 -7.33 13.35 -6.43
N SER A 171 -7.12 12.64 -7.55
CA SER A 171 -8.05 12.60 -8.69
C SER A 171 -9.41 12.00 -8.36
N SER A 172 -9.54 11.23 -7.28
CA SER A 172 -10.83 10.73 -6.79
C SER A 172 -11.58 11.74 -5.91
N ILE A 173 -10.92 12.80 -5.42
CA ILE A 173 -11.50 13.79 -4.51
C ILE A 173 -12.01 15.00 -5.29
N THR A 174 -13.32 15.06 -5.48
CA THR A 174 -13.99 16.09 -6.31
C THR A 174 -13.74 17.53 -5.87
N GLY A 175 -13.41 17.75 -4.60
CA GLY A 175 -13.16 19.07 -4.04
C GLY A 175 -11.72 19.58 -4.13
N ILE A 176 -10.80 18.79 -4.70
CA ILE A 176 -9.39 19.16 -4.91
C ILE A 176 -9.11 19.14 -6.41
N THR A 177 -9.27 20.31 -7.03
CA THR A 177 -9.13 20.51 -8.48
C THR A 177 -7.79 21.13 -8.86
N GLN A 178 -7.12 21.75 -7.90
CA GLN A 178 -5.86 22.43 -8.09
C GLN A 178 -5.13 22.62 -6.75
N ARG A 179 -3.83 22.93 -6.82
CA ARG A 179 -2.99 23.13 -5.63
C ARG A 179 -3.55 24.14 -4.63
N SER A 180 -4.22 25.21 -5.09
CA SER A 180 -4.74 26.24 -4.18
C SER A 180 -5.89 25.78 -3.30
N ASP A 181 -6.48 24.62 -3.61
CA ASP A 181 -7.52 24.00 -2.77
C ASP A 181 -6.90 23.37 -1.50
N LEU A 182 -5.57 23.18 -1.50
CA LEU A 182 -4.80 22.66 -0.39
C LEU A 182 -4.16 23.78 0.42
N THR A 183 -4.08 23.58 1.75
CA THR A 183 -3.17 24.35 2.60
C THR A 183 -1.89 23.54 2.81
N ILE A 184 -0.73 24.09 2.44
CA ILE A 184 0.57 23.41 2.57
C ILE A 184 1.50 24.28 3.42
N SER A 185 2.04 23.72 4.50
CA SER A 185 2.86 24.45 5.48
C SER A 185 4.08 23.63 5.94
N ASP A 186 5.14 24.32 6.38
CA ASP A 186 6.34 23.67 6.91
C ASP A 186 6.17 23.28 8.39
N GLY A 187 6.57 22.05 8.74
CA GLY A 187 6.47 21.51 10.10
C GLY A 187 7.79 21.19 10.79
N GLY A 188 8.93 21.59 10.21
CA GLY A 188 10.27 21.29 10.73
C GLY A 188 10.78 19.93 10.27
N GLY A 189 11.29 19.87 9.04
CA GLY A 189 11.78 18.65 8.40
C GLY A 189 10.73 17.84 7.63
N TYR A 190 9.52 18.39 7.48
CA TYR A 190 8.44 17.84 6.68
C TYR A 190 7.52 18.99 6.19
N ALA A 191 6.74 18.71 5.16
CA ALA A 191 5.60 19.52 4.73
C ALA A 191 4.31 18.89 5.27
N MET A 192 3.37 19.73 5.67
CA MET A 192 2.02 19.33 6.06
C MET A 192 1.05 19.84 5.01
N ILE A 193 0.38 18.91 4.33
CA ILE A 193 -0.76 19.18 3.45
C ILE A 193 -2.03 19.01 4.28
N SER A 194 -2.98 19.93 4.15
CA SER A 194 -4.30 19.80 4.75
C SER A 194 -5.39 20.27 3.79
N TYR A 195 -6.51 19.56 3.82
CA TYR A 195 -7.72 19.90 3.06
C TYR A 195 -8.92 19.83 4.00
N THR A 196 -9.81 20.83 3.92
CA THR A 196 -11.08 20.84 4.65
C THR A 196 -12.21 20.89 3.62
N ASP A 197 -13.11 19.91 3.68
CA ASP A 197 -14.22 19.81 2.73
C ASP A 197 -15.35 20.80 3.06
N GLY A 198 -16.39 20.83 2.23
CA GLY A 198 -17.57 21.67 2.47
C GLY A 198 -18.38 21.27 3.71
N GLY A 199 -18.22 20.03 4.20
CA GLY A 199 -18.84 19.50 5.43
C GLY A 199 -18.07 19.84 6.72
N GLY A 200 -16.84 20.34 6.61
CA GLY A 200 -15.96 20.65 7.75
C GLY A 200 -15.11 19.47 8.23
N TRP A 201 -15.12 18.34 7.52
CA TRP A 201 -14.12 17.29 7.69
C TRP A 201 -12.75 17.82 7.26
N THR A 202 -11.68 17.34 7.89
CA THR A 202 -10.31 17.74 7.54
C THR A 202 -9.39 16.54 7.50
N GLY A 203 -8.75 16.34 6.35
CA GLY A 203 -7.68 15.38 6.15
C GLY A 203 -6.32 16.07 6.16
N THR A 204 -5.30 15.38 6.68
CA THR A 204 -3.92 15.85 6.71
C THR A 204 -2.96 14.81 6.17
N ILE A 205 -1.90 15.26 5.50
CA ILE A 205 -0.83 14.40 5.01
C ILE A 205 0.49 15.04 5.40
N ARG A 206 1.25 14.33 6.21
CA ARG A 206 2.63 14.66 6.54
C ARG A 206 3.54 14.05 5.50
N VAL A 207 4.30 14.88 4.78
CA VAL A 207 5.30 14.45 3.81
C VAL A 207 6.69 14.72 4.38
N ASP A 208 7.38 13.67 4.81
CA ASP A 208 8.68 13.78 5.46
C ASP A 208 9.81 14.15 4.47
N GLY A 209 10.84 14.81 4.97
CA GLY A 209 12.05 15.11 4.20
C GLY A 209 11.90 16.21 3.14
N VAL A 210 10.69 16.74 2.94
CA VAL A 210 10.39 17.84 2.02
C VAL A 210 9.89 19.08 2.75
N THR A 211 9.96 20.22 2.09
CA THR A 211 9.39 21.50 2.53
C THR A 211 8.15 21.85 1.72
N ALA A 212 7.29 22.72 2.24
CA ALA A 212 6.09 23.18 1.56
C ALA A 212 6.38 23.84 0.20
N ALA A 213 7.53 24.51 0.07
CA ALA A 213 7.99 25.14 -1.17
C ALA A 213 8.54 24.16 -2.21
N GLN A 214 8.92 22.95 -1.78
CA GLN A 214 9.43 21.90 -2.66
C GLN A 214 8.30 21.16 -3.36
N LEU A 215 7.20 20.89 -2.65
CA LEU A 215 5.98 20.40 -3.28
C LEU A 215 5.49 21.46 -4.27
N GLN A 216 5.47 21.17 -5.56
CA GLN A 216 5.01 22.02 -6.65
C GLN A 216 3.79 21.41 -7.33
N ASP A 217 3.12 22.17 -8.20
CA ASP A 217 1.88 21.72 -8.86
C ASP A 217 2.05 20.41 -9.64
N ASN A 218 3.24 20.18 -10.21
CA ASN A 218 3.59 18.94 -10.93
C ASN A 218 3.80 17.72 -10.03
N ASP A 219 3.78 17.86 -8.70
CA ASP A 219 3.85 16.73 -7.75
C ASP A 219 2.47 16.14 -7.46
N PHE A 220 1.40 16.79 -7.94
CA PHE A 220 0.03 16.39 -7.68
C PHE A 220 -0.69 15.93 -8.93
N ILE A 221 -1.66 15.05 -8.74
CA ILE A 221 -2.68 14.70 -9.72
C ILE A 221 -4.02 15.15 -9.13
N TYR A 222 -4.83 15.80 -9.96
CA TYR A 222 -6.15 16.34 -9.60
C TYR A 222 -7.21 15.75 -10.53
N VAL A 223 -8.48 15.98 -10.18
CA VAL A 223 -9.65 15.64 -11.01
C VAL A 223 -9.73 16.45 -12.31
#